data_AF-A0A9X0AM46-F1
#
_entry.id   AF-A0A9X0AM46-F1
#
_cell.length_a   1.000
_cell.length_b   1.000
_cell.length_c   1.000
_cell.angle_alpha   90.00
_cell.angle_beta   90.00
_cell.angle_gamma   90.00
#
_symmetry.space_group_name_H-M   'P 1'
#
loop_
_entity.id
_entity.type
_entity.pdbx_description
1 polymer ?
#
loop_
_entity_poly.entity_id
_entity_poly.type
_entity_poly.pdbx_seq_one_letter_code
_entity_poly.pdbx_strand_id
1 'polypeptide(L)'
;MKTLKYPNNQRTSLLGCLGIRIASSSLQIRGLRFLICTSFGSTLTINSPRENVVKFAQDLGSKIEDYGIILENDARISNAGFSQNRTVLGTRLTAALTNLTMGNGNRKPKLLLIVVPNKNIHTYANIKWWGHCIAGIPTICISAGVITKTKNGSTDVGVISNISLKINFKLGGTSHFLKTQAPESILWAGAKPNTMIVGADVSHAGKGRDTACPSMAVVVATYDERCSQYLASARLQENNIESITDLGDMIGERLKKYRTVNGALPEHILFYGDGVSESQYGMVVTDEIPLIKAGCKAVGAEAGKGDNWCPKITLLVVGKRHHTRFFPSEEKREKQNHSLESGLLIDTGVVTPNHFSFYLQSHDSALGTAKSAHYIVITNESSYTPEHIQETTNNICFTGSRAFKALSVCTPAKYADILCYRLRCYMKPALDNQYAQAPRTLGFYRRNDEIWNAPRQDRTNPWHRNLDNIMFYL
;
A
#
# COMPACT_ATOMS: atom_id res chain seq x y z
N MET A 1 -28.91 2.68 12.27
CA MET A 1 -28.11 1.95 11.27
C MET A 1 -28.59 2.34 9.89
N LYS A 2 -27.68 2.77 9.02
CA LYS A 2 -27.98 3.05 7.62
C LYS A 2 -27.08 2.15 6.77
N THR A 3 -27.52 1.76 5.58
CA THR A 3 -26.66 1.07 4.61
C THR A 3 -26.41 2.05 3.47
N LEU A 4 -25.15 2.44 3.27
CA LEU A 4 -24.74 3.17 2.09
C LEU A 4 -24.85 2.21 0.90
N LYS A 5 -25.95 2.33 0.14
CA LYS A 5 -26.14 1.58 -1.09
C LYS A 5 -25.46 2.32 -2.22
N TYR A 6 -24.65 1.61 -3.00
CA TYR A 6 -24.28 2.11 -4.32
C TYR A 6 -25.57 2.30 -5.13
N PRO A 7 -25.76 3.40 -5.88
CA PRO A 7 -26.96 3.63 -6.67
C PRO A 7 -26.99 2.71 -7.90
N ASN A 8 -27.36 1.44 -7.68
CA ASN A 8 -28.28 0.65 -8.50
C ASN A 8 -28.34 -0.79 -7.98
N ASN A 9 -29.46 -1.10 -7.34
CA ASN A 9 -29.94 -2.46 -7.10
C ASN A 9 -30.28 -3.11 -8.43
N GLN A 10 -29.33 -3.79 -9.06
CA GLN A 10 -29.61 -4.99 -9.84
C GLN A 10 -28.61 -6.06 -9.41
N ARG A 11 -29.11 -7.11 -8.75
CA ARG A 11 -28.39 -8.37 -8.53
C ARG A 11 -28.26 -9.08 -9.88
N THR A 12 -27.41 -8.56 -10.75
CA THR A 12 -26.88 -9.25 -11.93
C THR A 12 -25.42 -9.55 -11.63
N SER A 13 -24.97 -10.72 -12.10
CA SER A 13 -23.68 -11.35 -11.76
C SER A 13 -22.55 -10.35 -11.47
N LEU A 14 -21.79 -10.62 -10.41
CA LEU A 14 -20.60 -9.90 -9.90
C LEU A 14 -19.46 -9.68 -10.93
N LEU A 15 -19.71 -9.92 -12.21
CA LEU A 15 -18.84 -9.69 -13.37
C LEU A 15 -19.38 -8.61 -14.35
N GLY A 16 -20.65 -8.22 -14.27
CA GLY A 16 -21.30 -7.35 -15.27
C GLY A 16 -21.53 -5.88 -14.87
N CYS A 17 -21.54 -5.54 -13.58
CA CYS A 17 -21.92 -4.18 -13.11
C CYS A 17 -20.78 -3.34 -12.54
N LEU A 18 -19.53 -3.81 -12.63
CA LEU A 18 -18.39 -2.91 -12.54
C LEU A 18 -18.27 -2.24 -13.90
N GLY A 19 -18.71 -0.98 -14.00
CA GLY A 19 -18.27 -0.06 -15.04
C GLY A 19 -16.76 0.22 -14.99
N ILE A 20 -15.94 -0.77 -14.66
CA ILE A 20 -14.50 -0.81 -14.87
C ILE A 20 -14.33 -1.02 -16.37
N ARG A 21 -14.33 0.08 -17.11
CA ARG A 21 -13.51 0.13 -18.32
C ARG A 21 -12.07 0.31 -17.86
N ILE A 22 -11.19 -0.58 -18.27
CA ILE A 22 -9.75 -0.29 -18.34
C ILE A 22 -9.67 0.94 -19.25
N ALA A 23 -9.44 2.13 -18.67
CA ALA A 23 -9.33 3.34 -19.45
C ALA A 23 -8.12 3.16 -20.39
N SER A 24 -8.43 3.03 -21.68
CA SER A 24 -7.48 3.01 -22.76
C SER A 24 -6.75 4.36 -22.81
N SER A 25 -5.64 4.42 -22.09
CA SER A 25 -4.38 4.77 -22.73
C SER A 25 -3.56 3.51 -22.59
N SER A 26 -3.23 2.89 -23.72
CA SER A 26 -2.38 1.71 -23.80
C SER A 26 -1.17 1.87 -22.89
N LEU A 27 -1.16 1.18 -21.75
CA LEU A 27 0.02 1.11 -20.91
C LEU A 27 0.99 0.18 -21.62
N GLN A 28 1.82 0.72 -22.51
CA GLN A 28 2.90 -0.02 -23.15
C GLN A 28 3.93 -0.43 -22.07
N ILE A 29 3.73 -1.61 -21.49
CA ILE A 29 4.76 -2.28 -20.71
C ILE A 29 5.69 -2.95 -21.72
N ARG A 30 6.94 -2.50 -21.75
CA ARG A 30 8.01 -3.17 -22.49
C ARG A 30 8.48 -4.43 -21.74
N GLY A 31 7.66 -5.49 -21.75
CA GLY A 31 8.04 -6.85 -21.32
C GLY A 31 7.87 -7.17 -19.84
N LEU A 32 7.18 -8.27 -19.54
CA LEU A 32 7.25 -8.92 -18.23
C LEU A 32 8.54 -9.71 -18.15
N ARG A 33 9.20 -9.64 -17.00
CA ARG A 33 10.45 -10.36 -16.76
C ARG A 33 10.36 -11.06 -15.41
N PHE A 34 10.59 -12.37 -15.45
CA PHE A 34 10.65 -13.22 -14.27
C PHE A 34 12.11 -13.33 -13.79
N LEU A 35 12.34 -13.54 -12.50
CA LEU A 35 13.67 -13.81 -11.93
C LEU A 35 13.54 -14.95 -10.92
N ILE A 36 14.14 -16.10 -11.20
CA ILE A 36 14.04 -17.29 -10.33
C ILE A 36 15.19 -17.28 -9.32
N CYS A 37 14.92 -17.69 -8.08
CA CYS A 37 15.92 -17.86 -7.03
C CYS A 37 16.05 -19.36 -6.69
N THR A 38 17.18 -20.00 -7.02
CA THR A 38 17.51 -21.40 -6.67
C THR A 38 18.84 -21.51 -5.91
N SER A 39 18.91 -22.12 -4.72
CA SER A 39 20.19 -22.49 -4.03
C SER A 39 20.92 -23.66 -4.69
N PHE A 40 22.23 -23.72 -4.48
CA PHE A 40 23.01 -24.96 -4.64
C PHE A 40 24.00 -25.21 -3.49
N GLY A 41 24.19 -26.50 -3.22
CA GLY A 41 25.14 -27.14 -2.30
C GLY A 41 24.44 -27.58 -1.02
N SER A 42 24.08 -28.84 -0.77
CA SER A 42 24.44 -30.15 -1.32
C SER A 42 23.20 -31.04 -1.29
N THR A 43 22.96 -31.81 -2.36
CA THR A 43 21.95 -32.89 -2.41
C THR A 43 20.57 -32.52 -1.84
N LEU A 44 19.87 -31.58 -2.47
CA LEU A 44 18.41 -31.45 -2.37
C LEU A 44 17.87 -30.64 -3.55
N THR A 45 17.56 -31.36 -4.62
CA THR A 45 16.40 -31.13 -5.48
C THR A 45 15.18 -30.78 -4.61
N ILE A 46 14.53 -29.65 -4.84
CA ILE A 46 13.11 -29.52 -4.49
C ILE A 46 12.37 -29.00 -5.72
N ASN A 47 12.00 -29.95 -6.57
CA ASN A 47 10.90 -29.97 -7.53
C ASN A 47 10.04 -28.70 -7.65
N SER A 48 10.41 -27.83 -8.58
CA SER A 48 9.44 -27.25 -9.51
C SER A 48 10.19 -27.17 -10.83
N PRO A 49 9.95 -28.08 -11.79
CA PRO A 49 10.73 -28.14 -13.01
C PRO A 49 10.72 -26.75 -13.63
N ARG A 50 11.85 -26.29 -14.17
CA ARG A 50 11.94 -25.03 -14.92
C ARG A 50 10.72 -24.85 -15.84
N GLU A 51 10.24 -25.96 -16.39
CA GLU A 51 8.98 -26.13 -17.11
C GLU A 51 7.75 -25.56 -16.40
N ASN A 52 7.51 -25.83 -15.11
CA ASN A 52 6.38 -25.27 -14.36
C ASN A 52 6.47 -23.74 -14.25
N VAL A 53 7.68 -23.18 -14.11
CA VAL A 53 7.84 -21.73 -14.07
C VAL A 53 7.72 -21.11 -15.45
N VAL A 54 8.24 -21.77 -16.50
CA VAL A 54 8.03 -21.38 -17.90
C VAL A 54 6.54 -21.40 -18.24
N LYS A 55 5.84 -22.48 -17.88
CA LYS A 55 4.40 -22.63 -18.09
C LYS A 55 3.61 -21.55 -17.36
N PHE A 56 3.91 -21.32 -16.08
CA PHE A 56 3.27 -20.22 -15.34
C PHE A 56 3.56 -18.85 -15.97
N ALA A 57 4.77 -18.65 -16.51
CA ALA A 57 5.12 -17.41 -17.19
C ALA A 57 4.36 -17.23 -18.50
N GLN A 58 4.14 -18.30 -19.25
CA GLN A 58 3.30 -18.32 -20.46
C GLN A 58 1.83 -18.06 -20.11
N ASP A 59 1.28 -18.79 -19.13
CA ASP A 59 -0.10 -18.59 -18.64
C ASP A 59 -0.33 -17.13 -18.20
N LEU A 60 0.61 -16.58 -17.42
CA LEU A 60 0.54 -15.18 -16.98
C LEU A 60 0.65 -14.23 -18.17
N GLY A 61 1.61 -14.45 -19.07
CA GLY A 61 1.84 -13.59 -20.23
C GLY A 61 0.64 -13.52 -21.17
N SER A 62 0.02 -14.65 -21.49
CA SER A 62 -1.20 -14.68 -22.29
C SER A 62 -2.35 -13.94 -21.59
N LYS A 63 -2.52 -14.13 -20.28
CA LYS A 63 -3.69 -13.58 -19.58
C LYS A 63 -3.61 -12.09 -19.29
N ILE A 64 -2.40 -11.53 -19.13
CA ILE A 64 -2.27 -10.09 -18.84
C ILE A 64 -2.42 -9.21 -20.08
N GLU A 65 -2.23 -9.77 -21.27
CA GLU A 65 -2.57 -9.10 -22.52
C GLU A 65 -4.08 -8.84 -22.60
N ASP A 66 -4.93 -9.76 -22.11
CA ASP A 66 -6.38 -9.52 -21.95
C ASP A 66 -6.69 -8.31 -21.06
N TYR A 67 -5.76 -7.96 -20.16
CA TYR A 67 -5.88 -6.81 -19.26
C TYR A 67 -5.18 -5.55 -19.80
N GLY A 68 -4.71 -5.57 -21.05
CA GLY A 68 -4.02 -4.45 -21.69
C GLY A 68 -2.57 -4.26 -21.23
N ILE A 69 -1.97 -5.24 -20.57
CA ILE A 69 -0.55 -5.24 -20.19
C ILE A 69 0.23 -6.00 -21.28
N ILE A 70 0.97 -5.26 -22.10
CA ILE A 70 1.75 -5.84 -23.20
C ILE A 70 3.07 -6.42 -22.68
N LEU A 71 3.53 -7.52 -23.27
CA LEU A 71 4.86 -8.06 -23.02
C LEU A 71 5.75 -7.96 -24.26
N GLU A 72 6.84 -7.20 -24.16
CA GLU A 72 7.95 -7.30 -25.10
C GLU A 72 8.92 -8.42 -24.70
N ASN A 73 9.05 -9.42 -25.58
CA ASN A 73 9.94 -10.59 -25.51
C ASN A 73 9.50 -11.69 -24.53
N ASP A 74 9.99 -12.91 -24.80
CA ASP A 74 9.75 -14.07 -23.95
C ASP A 74 10.30 -13.91 -22.52
N ALA A 75 9.62 -14.55 -21.58
CA ALA A 75 10.03 -14.61 -20.18
C ALA A 75 11.43 -15.24 -20.05
N ARG A 76 12.42 -14.42 -19.66
CA ARG A 76 13.75 -14.91 -19.31
C ARG A 76 13.81 -15.35 -17.86
N ILE A 77 14.54 -16.44 -17.63
CA ILE A 77 14.70 -17.08 -16.33
C ILE A 77 16.19 -17.13 -16.00
N SER A 78 16.55 -16.61 -14.83
CA SER A 78 17.87 -16.78 -14.21
C SER A 78 17.66 -17.32 -12.81
N ASN A 79 18.69 -17.97 -12.27
CA ASN A 79 18.67 -18.72 -11.02
C ASN A 79 19.60 -18.06 -10.00
N ALA A 80 19.08 -17.61 -8.86
CA ALA A 80 19.88 -17.05 -7.77
C ALA A 80 20.02 -18.01 -6.58
N GLY A 81 21.24 -18.33 -6.17
CA GLY A 81 21.52 -19.14 -4.98
C GLY A 81 20.73 -18.72 -3.73
N PHE A 82 19.86 -19.56 -3.16
CA PHE A 82 19.25 -19.28 -1.85
C PHE A 82 20.30 -19.30 -0.73
N SER A 83 20.17 -18.37 0.22
CA SER A 83 20.99 -18.22 1.41
C SER A 83 20.14 -17.59 2.51
N GLN A 84 20.33 -18.00 3.76
CA GLN A 84 19.72 -17.34 4.91
C GLN A 84 20.42 -16.02 5.26
N ASN A 85 21.73 -15.92 4.99
CA ASN A 85 22.49 -14.69 5.16
C ASN A 85 22.03 -13.65 4.12
N ARG A 86 21.58 -12.48 4.61
CA ARG A 86 21.04 -11.37 3.80
C ARG A 86 22.02 -10.90 2.74
N THR A 87 23.28 -10.68 3.12
CA THR A 87 24.33 -10.16 2.25
C THR A 87 24.67 -11.17 1.15
N VAL A 88 24.88 -12.43 1.52
CA VAL A 88 25.15 -13.52 0.55
C VAL A 88 23.98 -13.70 -0.42
N LEU A 89 22.74 -13.66 0.08
CA LEU A 89 21.54 -13.72 -0.78
C LEU A 89 21.48 -12.51 -1.73
N GLY A 90 21.77 -11.31 -1.24
CA GLY A 90 21.84 -10.08 -2.04
C GLY A 90 22.86 -10.15 -3.17
N THR A 91 24.08 -10.66 -2.91
CA THR A 91 25.11 -10.87 -3.93
C THR A 91 24.62 -11.85 -5.00
N ARG A 92 24.01 -12.97 -4.59
CA ARG A 92 23.51 -14.00 -5.51
C ARG A 92 22.33 -13.49 -6.35
N LEU A 93 21.42 -12.71 -5.77
CA LEU A 93 20.34 -12.04 -6.49
C LEU A 93 20.89 -11.01 -7.49
N THR A 94 21.94 -10.27 -7.13
CA THR A 94 22.59 -9.30 -8.01
C THR A 94 23.29 -9.97 -9.20
N ALA A 95 23.94 -11.11 -8.98
CA ALA A 95 24.52 -11.90 -10.06
C ALA A 95 23.43 -12.41 -11.04
N ALA A 96 22.31 -12.93 -10.52
CA ALA A 96 21.19 -13.36 -11.36
C ALA A 96 20.54 -12.20 -12.13
N LEU A 97 20.40 -11.03 -11.49
CA LEU A 97 19.93 -9.81 -12.16
C LEU A 97 20.86 -9.38 -13.30
N THR A 98 22.18 -9.51 -13.11
CA THR A 98 23.18 -9.20 -14.13
C THR A 98 23.01 -10.11 -15.34
N ASN A 99 22.85 -11.42 -15.11
CA ASN A 99 22.57 -12.40 -16.18
C ASN A 99 21.29 -12.07 -16.95
N LEU A 100 20.21 -11.69 -16.26
CA LEU A 100 18.97 -11.25 -16.91
C LEU A 100 19.15 -9.96 -17.72
N THR A 101 19.97 -9.04 -17.22
CA THR A 101 20.24 -7.75 -17.86
C THR A 101 21.06 -7.95 -19.14
N MET A 102 22.12 -8.77 -19.09
CA MET A 102 22.93 -9.13 -20.26
C MET A 102 22.08 -9.85 -21.32
N GLY A 103 21.25 -10.80 -20.90
CA GLY A 103 20.29 -11.45 -21.78
C GLY A 103 19.25 -10.50 -22.38
N ASN A 104 19.14 -9.27 -21.89
CA ASN A 104 18.19 -8.27 -22.36
C ASN A 104 18.86 -7.08 -23.07
N GLY A 105 19.93 -7.32 -23.82
CA GLY A 105 20.64 -6.23 -24.50
C GLY A 105 21.10 -5.15 -23.52
N ASN A 106 21.57 -5.56 -22.34
CA ASN A 106 22.03 -4.71 -21.25
C ASN A 106 20.97 -3.76 -20.64
N ARG A 107 19.67 -4.03 -20.85
CA ARG A 107 18.58 -3.24 -20.24
C ARG A 107 18.09 -3.89 -18.94
N LYS A 108 18.08 -3.11 -17.86
CA LYS A 108 17.55 -3.57 -16.56
C LYS A 108 16.04 -3.84 -16.66
N PRO A 109 15.53 -4.90 -16.01
CA PRO A 109 14.10 -5.18 -15.95
C PRO A 109 13.35 -4.13 -15.12
N LYS A 110 12.12 -3.78 -15.53
CA LYS A 110 11.25 -2.83 -14.80
C LYS A 110 10.59 -3.45 -13.57
N LEU A 111 10.43 -4.77 -13.52
CA LEU A 111 9.85 -5.54 -12.42
C LEU A 111 10.42 -6.95 -12.41
N LEU A 112 10.48 -7.58 -11.23
CA LEU A 112 10.94 -8.96 -11.05
C LEU A 112 9.88 -9.83 -10.39
N LEU A 113 9.53 -10.95 -11.02
CA LEU A 113 8.73 -12.01 -10.41
C LEU A 113 9.66 -13.06 -9.80
N ILE A 114 9.70 -13.13 -8.47
CA ILE A 114 10.64 -13.96 -7.70
C ILE A 114 9.94 -15.19 -7.13
N VAL A 115 10.30 -16.36 -7.67
CA VAL A 115 9.82 -17.64 -7.14
C VAL A 115 10.60 -17.99 -5.88
N VAL A 116 9.88 -18.29 -4.80
CA VAL A 116 10.46 -18.70 -3.51
C VAL A 116 10.00 -20.11 -3.15
N PRO A 117 10.87 -20.95 -2.54
CA PRO A 117 10.55 -22.36 -2.28
C PRO A 117 9.43 -22.50 -1.24
N ASN A 118 9.39 -21.63 -0.26
CA ASN A 118 8.44 -21.68 0.86
C ASN A 118 8.06 -20.26 1.33
N LYS A 119 7.06 -20.19 2.22
CA LYS A 119 6.57 -18.94 2.81
C LYS A 119 7.42 -18.50 4.01
N ASN A 120 8.75 -18.44 3.85
CA ASN A 120 9.65 -17.98 4.90
C ASN A 120 9.73 -16.44 4.94
N ILE A 121 9.45 -15.86 6.12
CA ILE A 121 9.39 -14.41 6.31
C ILE A 121 10.76 -13.73 6.19
N HIS A 122 11.85 -14.37 6.60
CA HIS A 122 13.21 -13.81 6.51
C HIS A 122 13.67 -13.77 5.06
N THR A 123 13.43 -14.84 4.29
CA THR A 123 13.71 -14.89 2.85
C THR A 123 12.94 -13.78 2.13
N TYR A 124 11.64 -13.65 2.40
CA TYR A 124 10.82 -12.59 1.83
C TYR A 124 11.37 -11.20 2.20
N ALA A 125 11.69 -10.97 3.48
CA ALA A 125 12.21 -9.70 3.95
C ALA A 125 13.52 -9.31 3.26
N ASN A 126 14.46 -10.26 3.12
CA ASN A 126 15.74 -10.05 2.46
C ASN A 126 15.58 -9.77 0.96
N ILE A 127 14.68 -10.48 0.27
CA ILE A 127 14.36 -10.21 -1.14
C ILE A 127 13.78 -8.80 -1.30
N LYS A 128 12.87 -8.38 -0.42
CA LYS A 128 12.25 -7.05 -0.48
C LYS A 128 13.26 -5.95 -0.19
N TRP A 129 14.12 -6.12 0.82
CA TRP A 129 15.20 -5.17 1.11
C TRP A 129 16.16 -5.06 -0.07
N TRP A 130 16.65 -6.18 -0.62
CA TRP A 130 17.53 -6.16 -1.79
C TRP A 130 16.86 -5.50 -3.00
N GLY A 131 15.65 -5.92 -3.35
CA GLY A 131 14.93 -5.41 -4.52
C GLY A 131 14.69 -3.90 -4.46
N HIS A 132 14.29 -3.38 -3.30
CA HIS A 132 13.93 -1.97 -3.19
C HIS A 132 15.08 -1.06 -2.78
N CYS A 133 15.92 -1.49 -1.86
CA CYS A 133 16.97 -0.64 -1.29
C CYS A 133 18.28 -0.74 -2.08
N ILE A 134 18.55 -1.87 -2.75
CA ILE A 134 19.81 -2.10 -3.48
C ILE A 134 19.59 -2.08 -4.99
N ALA A 135 18.75 -2.97 -5.52
CA ALA A 135 18.54 -3.10 -6.96
C ALA A 135 17.70 -1.96 -7.56
N GLY A 136 16.81 -1.37 -6.75
CA GLY A 136 15.88 -0.33 -7.19
C GLY A 136 14.86 -0.82 -8.21
N ILE A 137 14.41 -2.07 -8.07
CA ILE A 137 13.45 -2.71 -8.96
C ILE A 137 12.31 -3.31 -8.12
N PRO A 138 11.03 -3.01 -8.42
CA PRO A 138 9.91 -3.60 -7.71
C PRO A 138 9.88 -5.12 -7.91
N THR A 139 9.59 -5.84 -6.84
CA THR A 139 9.52 -7.31 -6.87
C THR A 139 8.15 -7.82 -6.44
N ILE A 140 7.74 -8.97 -7.00
CA ILE A 140 6.58 -9.76 -6.54
C ILE A 140 7.11 -11.16 -6.21
N CYS A 141 6.87 -11.63 -4.99
CA CYS A 141 7.30 -12.97 -4.58
C CYS A 141 6.14 -13.95 -4.75
N ILE A 142 6.41 -15.11 -5.36
CA ILE A 142 5.43 -16.16 -5.63
C ILE A 142 5.98 -17.45 -5.01
N SER A 143 5.20 -18.10 -4.14
CA SER A 143 5.64 -19.37 -3.57
C SER A 143 5.54 -20.49 -4.60
N ALA A 144 6.47 -21.44 -4.60
CA ALA A 144 6.45 -22.60 -5.49
C ALA A 144 5.11 -23.35 -5.45
N GLY A 145 4.51 -23.50 -4.27
CA GLY A 145 3.19 -24.12 -4.10
C GLY A 145 2.01 -23.37 -4.75
N VAL A 146 2.19 -22.15 -5.25
CA VAL A 146 1.19 -21.44 -6.07
C VAL A 146 1.38 -21.79 -7.55
N ILE A 147 2.63 -21.94 -7.99
CA ILE A 147 2.99 -22.29 -9.37
C ILE A 147 2.61 -23.72 -9.68
N THR A 148 2.74 -24.63 -8.72
CA THR A 148 2.37 -26.04 -8.90
C THR A 148 0.88 -26.31 -8.80
N LYS A 149 0.09 -25.36 -8.29
CA LYS A 149 -1.37 -25.49 -8.20
C LYS A 149 -2.03 -25.09 -9.51
N THR A 150 -2.38 -26.09 -10.29
CA THR A 150 -3.17 -25.91 -11.52
C THR A 150 -4.63 -26.29 -11.29
N LYS A 151 -5.55 -25.55 -11.93
CA LYS A 151 -6.97 -25.93 -12.08
C LYS A 151 -7.20 -26.18 -13.57
N ASN A 152 -7.78 -27.33 -13.93
CA ASN A 152 -8.06 -27.70 -15.33
C ASN A 152 -6.84 -27.59 -16.26
N GLY A 153 -5.65 -27.96 -15.75
CA GLY A 153 -4.41 -27.96 -16.55
C GLY A 153 -3.72 -26.60 -16.70
N SER A 154 -4.30 -25.49 -16.22
CA SER A 154 -3.69 -24.16 -16.22
C SER A 154 -3.64 -23.54 -14.83
N THR A 155 -2.87 -22.47 -14.67
CA THR A 155 -2.82 -21.71 -13.42
C THR A 155 -4.20 -21.10 -13.11
N ASP A 156 -4.60 -21.08 -11.82
CA ASP A 156 -5.86 -20.45 -11.39
C ASP A 156 -5.94 -18.99 -11.87
N VAL A 157 -6.95 -18.69 -12.69
CA VAL A 157 -7.18 -17.35 -13.27
C VAL A 157 -7.26 -16.29 -12.18
N GLY A 158 -7.90 -16.59 -11.04
CA GLY A 158 -8.00 -15.63 -9.94
C GLY A 158 -6.64 -15.28 -9.31
N VAL A 159 -5.69 -16.23 -9.31
CA VAL A 159 -4.31 -15.97 -8.87
C VAL A 159 -3.61 -15.07 -9.87
N ILE A 160 -3.73 -15.38 -11.17
CA ILE A 160 -3.15 -14.56 -12.24
C ILE A 160 -3.69 -13.14 -12.16
N SER A 161 -5.02 -12.94 -12.14
CA SER A 161 -5.64 -11.60 -12.08
C SER A 161 -5.12 -10.77 -10.90
N ASN A 162 -5.01 -11.36 -9.71
CA ASN A 162 -4.48 -10.67 -8.53
C ASN A 162 -2.99 -10.32 -8.65
N ILE A 163 -2.20 -11.14 -9.35
CA ILE A 163 -0.80 -10.82 -9.66
C ILE A 163 -0.73 -9.68 -10.69
N SER A 164 -1.56 -9.72 -11.74
CA SER A 164 -1.64 -8.68 -12.77
C SER A 164 -1.97 -7.31 -12.20
N LEU A 165 -2.92 -7.25 -11.25
CA LEU A 165 -3.22 -6.03 -10.50
C LEU A 165 -1.96 -5.47 -9.82
N LYS A 166 -1.22 -6.31 -9.09
CA LYS A 166 0.02 -5.89 -8.41
C LYS A 166 1.10 -5.43 -9.39
N ILE A 167 1.22 -6.09 -10.55
CA ILE A 167 2.15 -5.69 -11.60
C ILE A 167 1.80 -4.29 -12.09
N ASN A 168 0.53 -4.05 -12.44
CA ASN A 168 0.07 -2.78 -12.99
C ASN A 168 0.39 -1.62 -12.05
N PHE A 169 -0.02 -1.72 -10.78
CA PHE A 169 0.22 -0.65 -9.80
C PHE A 169 1.71 -0.45 -9.46
N LYS A 170 2.51 -1.52 -9.40
CA LYS A 170 3.96 -1.40 -9.18
C LYS A 170 4.69 -0.75 -10.36
N LEU A 171 4.09 -0.75 -11.54
CA LEU A 171 4.61 -0.09 -12.74
C LEU A 171 3.97 1.30 -12.98
N GLY A 172 3.16 1.80 -12.03
CA GLY A 172 2.53 3.11 -12.10
C GLY A 172 1.22 3.15 -12.89
N GLY A 173 0.69 2.00 -13.32
CA GLY A 173 -0.60 1.89 -14.00
C GLY A 173 -1.77 1.86 -13.04
N THR A 174 -2.94 2.30 -13.51
CA THR A 174 -4.20 2.27 -12.75
C THR A 174 -5.10 1.17 -13.31
N SER A 175 -5.58 0.27 -12.44
CA SER A 175 -6.44 -0.84 -12.89
C SER A 175 -7.93 -0.49 -12.86
N HIS A 176 -8.36 0.32 -11.91
CA HIS A 176 -9.75 0.76 -11.77
C HIS A 176 -9.79 2.10 -11.05
N PHE A 177 -10.85 2.84 -11.30
CA PHE A 177 -11.20 4.09 -10.65
C PHE A 177 -12.72 4.14 -10.50
N LEU A 178 -13.21 5.00 -9.62
CA LEU A 178 -14.64 5.16 -9.43
C LEU A 178 -15.20 6.12 -10.49
N LYS A 179 -16.43 5.86 -10.94
CA LYS A 179 -17.16 6.75 -11.87
C LYS A 179 -18.52 7.10 -11.24
N THR A 180 -18.91 8.38 -11.26
CA THR A 180 -20.25 8.86 -10.88
C THR A 180 -21.23 8.76 -12.05
N GLN A 181 -22.53 8.89 -11.74
CA GLN A 181 -23.58 9.02 -12.74
C GLN A 181 -23.50 10.33 -13.56
N ALA A 182 -22.72 11.32 -13.12
CA ALA A 182 -22.44 12.53 -13.88
C ALA A 182 -21.50 12.19 -15.08
N PRO A 183 -21.89 12.43 -16.34
CA PRO A 183 -21.19 11.92 -17.51
C PRO A 183 -19.73 12.41 -17.71
N GLU A 184 -19.33 13.52 -17.07
CA GLU A 184 -18.10 14.25 -17.43
C GLU A 184 -17.08 14.48 -16.30
N SER A 185 -17.32 14.01 -15.06
CA SER A 185 -16.33 14.14 -13.98
C SER A 185 -15.71 12.79 -13.60
N ILE A 186 -14.38 12.70 -13.72
CA ILE A 186 -13.60 11.62 -13.11
C ILE A 186 -13.73 11.82 -11.59
N LEU A 187 -14.18 10.79 -10.86
CA LEU A 187 -14.41 10.93 -9.43
C LEU A 187 -13.12 11.10 -8.64
N TRP A 188 -13.13 12.11 -7.79
CA TRP A 188 -12.30 12.30 -6.60
C TRP A 188 -12.59 11.27 -5.48
N ALA A 189 -13.05 10.06 -5.82
CA ALA A 189 -13.63 9.08 -4.88
C ALA A 189 -14.70 9.67 -3.92
N GLY A 190 -15.40 10.72 -4.38
CA GLY A 190 -16.35 11.48 -3.56
C GLY A 190 -15.75 12.66 -2.80
N ALA A 191 -14.42 12.82 -2.72
CA ALA A 191 -13.78 13.99 -2.13
C ALA A 191 -14.12 15.27 -2.93
N LYS A 192 -13.88 16.44 -2.32
CA LYS A 192 -13.98 17.72 -3.01
C LYS A 192 -12.93 17.79 -4.14
N PRO A 193 -13.19 18.59 -5.20
CA PRO A 193 -12.19 18.84 -6.24
C PRO A 193 -10.85 19.29 -5.68
N ASN A 194 -9.75 19.00 -6.38
CA ASN A 194 -8.40 19.40 -5.96
C ASN A 194 -8.01 18.98 -4.53
N THR A 195 -8.40 17.75 -4.13
CA THR A 195 -8.06 17.16 -2.83
C THR A 195 -6.88 16.19 -2.94
N MET A 196 -5.86 16.39 -2.10
CA MET A 196 -4.84 15.37 -1.82
C MET A 196 -5.30 14.46 -0.69
N ILE A 197 -5.39 13.16 -0.94
CA ILE A 197 -5.77 12.15 0.07
C ILE A 197 -4.50 11.57 0.67
N VAL A 198 -4.41 11.56 1.99
CA VAL A 198 -3.22 11.15 2.73
C VAL A 198 -3.57 10.03 3.71
N GLY A 199 -2.71 9.02 3.81
CA GLY A 199 -2.72 8.01 4.85
C GLY A 199 -1.41 8.06 5.63
N ALA A 200 -1.48 7.92 6.96
CA ALA A 200 -0.31 7.90 7.82
C ALA A 200 -0.43 6.77 8.85
N ASP A 201 0.70 6.20 9.25
CA ASP A 201 0.78 5.13 10.25
C ASP A 201 2.17 5.12 10.90
N VAL A 202 2.26 4.56 12.10
CA VAL A 202 3.52 4.32 12.81
C VAL A 202 3.60 2.86 13.24
N SER A 203 4.75 2.23 12.96
CA SER A 203 5.02 0.86 13.38
C SER A 203 6.14 0.80 14.41
N HIS A 204 5.83 0.28 15.60
CA HIS A 204 6.82 -0.02 16.64
C HIS A 204 7.40 -1.41 16.52
N ALA A 205 8.56 -1.66 17.12
CA ALA A 205 9.22 -2.96 17.10
C ALA A 205 8.30 -4.10 17.62
N GLY A 206 7.57 -3.81 18.70
CA GLY A 206 6.68 -4.73 19.41
C GLY A 206 7.26 -5.16 20.75
N LYS A 207 6.40 -5.54 21.71
CA LYS A 207 6.81 -5.96 23.07
C LYS A 207 7.73 -7.19 23.01
N GLY A 208 8.81 -7.19 23.78
CA GLY A 208 9.77 -8.31 23.88
C GLY A 208 10.83 -8.38 22.76
N ARG A 209 10.94 -7.33 21.93
CA ARG A 209 12.04 -7.15 20.97
C ARG A 209 13.04 -6.11 21.46
N ASP A 210 14.07 -5.83 20.67
CA ASP A 210 15.05 -4.77 20.94
C ASP A 210 14.34 -3.47 21.39
N THR A 211 14.46 -3.17 22.69
CA THR A 211 13.81 -2.02 23.34
C THR A 211 14.36 -0.65 22.91
N ALA A 212 15.36 -0.62 22.02
CA ALA A 212 15.88 0.59 21.42
C ALA A 212 15.60 0.65 19.91
N CYS A 213 14.98 -0.40 19.33
CA CYS A 213 14.66 -0.39 17.92
C CYS A 213 13.69 0.76 17.62
N PRO A 214 14.03 1.66 16.68
CA PRO A 214 13.25 2.85 16.41
C PRO A 214 11.86 2.53 15.84
N SER A 215 10.96 3.50 15.99
CA SER A 215 9.65 3.45 15.33
C SER A 215 9.80 3.83 13.86
N MET A 216 8.96 3.22 13.01
CA MET A 216 8.93 3.48 11.58
C MET A 216 7.67 4.27 11.26
N ALA A 217 7.82 5.53 10.88
CA ALA A 217 6.70 6.39 10.48
C ALA A 217 6.57 6.43 8.96
N VAL A 218 5.32 6.45 8.49
CA VAL A 218 5.02 6.43 7.05
C VAL A 218 3.92 7.41 6.70
N VAL A 219 4.04 7.98 5.49
CA VAL A 219 2.99 8.76 4.85
C VAL A 219 2.83 8.25 3.43
N VAL A 220 1.60 8.04 3.01
CA VAL A 220 1.22 7.75 1.63
C VAL A 220 0.25 8.81 1.16
N ALA A 221 0.41 9.34 -0.05
CA ALA A 221 -0.52 10.36 -0.55
C ALA A 221 -0.80 10.22 -2.04
N THR A 222 -2.02 10.56 -2.45
CA THR A 222 -2.36 10.76 -3.86
C THR A 222 -1.60 11.96 -4.41
N TYR A 223 -1.29 11.92 -5.70
CA TYR A 223 -0.71 13.07 -6.39
C TYR A 223 -1.63 13.63 -7.48
N ASP A 224 -2.81 13.03 -7.69
CA ASP A 224 -3.80 13.45 -8.67
C ASP A 224 -5.22 13.12 -8.20
N GLU A 225 -6.18 13.60 -8.96
CA GLU A 225 -7.62 13.48 -8.68
C GLU A 225 -8.17 12.08 -8.93
N ARG A 226 -7.43 11.21 -9.65
CA ARG A 226 -7.85 9.83 -9.92
C ARG A 226 -7.80 8.95 -8.67
N CYS A 227 -7.16 9.42 -7.60
CA CYS A 227 -7.12 8.78 -6.28
C CYS A 227 -6.69 7.30 -6.30
N SER A 228 -5.91 6.90 -7.31
CA SER A 228 -5.57 5.50 -7.60
C SER A 228 -4.13 5.17 -7.19
N GLN A 229 -3.22 6.14 -7.32
CA GLN A 229 -1.81 5.98 -6.99
C GLN A 229 -1.48 6.72 -5.70
N TYR A 230 -0.75 6.06 -4.81
CA TYR A 230 -0.30 6.65 -3.55
C TYR A 230 1.21 6.56 -3.43
N LEU A 231 1.89 7.70 -3.39
CA LEU A 231 3.34 7.73 -3.28
C LEU A 231 3.76 7.77 -1.81
N ALA A 232 4.86 7.10 -1.50
CA ALA A 232 5.32 6.85 -0.14
C ALA A 232 6.42 7.82 0.34
N SER A 233 6.38 8.17 1.62
CA SER A 233 7.46 8.75 2.42
C SER A 233 7.62 7.92 3.68
N ALA A 234 8.86 7.77 4.17
CA ALA A 234 9.18 6.97 5.34
C ALA A 234 10.30 7.58 6.17
N ARG A 235 10.24 7.39 7.48
CA ARG A 235 11.20 7.89 8.46
C ARG A 235 11.45 6.88 9.58
N LEU A 236 12.66 6.90 10.13
CA LEU A 236 12.94 6.34 11.45
C LEU A 236 12.86 7.46 12.48
N GLN A 237 12.14 7.22 13.56
CA GLN A 237 12.04 8.12 14.71
C GLN A 237 12.32 7.37 16.01
N GLU A 238 12.38 8.10 17.11
CA GLU A 238 12.63 7.53 18.42
C GLU A 238 11.64 6.41 18.77
N ASN A 239 12.10 5.45 19.58
CA ASN A 239 11.31 4.27 19.90
C ASN A 239 10.03 4.64 20.68
N ASN A 240 8.93 3.96 20.36
CA ASN A 240 7.60 4.11 20.97
C ASN A 240 7.04 5.54 20.98
N ILE A 241 7.51 6.41 20.08
CA ILE A 241 6.86 7.69 19.79
C ILE A 241 5.79 7.47 18.74
N GLU A 242 4.56 7.86 19.07
CA GLU A 242 3.35 7.65 18.25
C GLU A 242 3.11 8.84 17.29
N SER A 243 3.48 10.06 17.71
CA SER A 243 3.46 11.23 16.84
C SER A 243 4.52 11.10 15.74
N ILE A 244 4.16 11.41 14.49
CA ILE A 244 5.15 11.43 13.40
C ILE A 244 6.02 12.69 13.51
N THR A 245 7.26 12.54 13.99
CA THR A 245 8.15 13.67 14.27
C THR A 245 8.45 14.53 13.03
N ASP A 246 8.59 13.89 11.87
CA ASP A 246 8.98 14.55 10.62
C ASP A 246 7.81 14.68 9.63
N LEU A 247 6.59 14.82 10.17
CA LEU A 247 5.36 14.82 9.37
C LEU A 247 5.30 15.99 8.39
N GLY A 248 5.78 17.17 8.80
CA GLY A 248 5.81 18.36 7.97
C GLY A 248 6.61 18.15 6.69
N ASP A 249 7.83 17.60 6.80
CA ASP A 249 8.68 17.32 5.65
C ASP A 249 8.08 16.25 4.75
N MET A 250 7.51 15.19 5.33
CA MET A 250 6.85 14.13 4.57
C MET A 250 5.65 14.67 3.78
N ILE A 251 4.83 15.53 4.38
CA ILE A 251 3.73 16.23 3.69
C ILE A 251 4.29 17.17 2.61
N GLY A 252 5.36 17.90 2.90
CA GLY A 252 6.04 18.76 1.95
C GLY A 252 6.47 18.02 0.69
N GLU A 253 7.07 16.83 0.83
CA GLU A 253 7.43 15.97 -0.31
C GLU A 253 6.20 15.62 -1.16
N ARG A 254 5.05 15.31 -0.53
CA ARG A 254 3.82 14.94 -1.24
C ARG A 254 3.19 16.13 -1.96
N LEU A 255 3.18 17.31 -1.32
CA LEU A 255 2.70 18.55 -1.92
C LEU A 255 3.54 18.97 -3.12
N LYS A 256 4.87 18.89 -3.01
CA LYS A 256 5.78 19.17 -4.13
C LYS A 256 5.46 18.26 -5.31
N LYS A 257 5.27 16.96 -5.06
CA LYS A 257 4.91 16.01 -6.10
C LYS A 257 3.53 16.27 -6.71
N TYR A 258 2.53 16.61 -5.90
CA TYR A 258 1.21 17.00 -6.36
C TYR A 258 1.29 18.22 -7.29
N ARG A 259 2.05 19.26 -6.90
CA ARG A 259 2.27 20.45 -7.72
C ARG A 259 2.96 20.13 -9.05
N THR A 260 3.98 19.28 -9.04
CA THR A 260 4.69 18.88 -10.27
C THR A 260 3.76 18.21 -11.28
N VAL A 261 2.78 17.42 -10.82
CA VAL A 261 1.87 16.69 -11.71
C VAL A 261 0.70 17.56 -12.17
N ASN A 262 0.11 18.34 -11.28
CA ASN A 262 -1.13 19.10 -11.58
C ASN A 262 -0.87 20.56 -11.97
N GLY A 263 0.37 21.05 -11.87
CA GLY A 263 0.70 22.48 -12.07
C GLY A 263 0.23 23.40 -10.93
N ALA A 264 -0.55 22.89 -9.99
CA ALA A 264 -1.09 23.62 -8.85
C ALA A 264 -0.97 22.80 -7.56
N LEU A 265 -0.92 23.49 -6.42
CA LEU A 265 -1.03 22.87 -5.10
C LEU A 265 -2.50 22.50 -4.80
N PRO A 266 -2.75 21.49 -3.95
CA PRO A 266 -4.11 21.09 -3.60
C PRO A 266 -4.81 22.18 -2.78
N GLU A 267 -6.13 22.28 -2.90
CA GLU A 267 -6.95 23.16 -2.06
C GLU A 267 -7.35 22.49 -0.74
N HIS A 268 -7.40 21.16 -0.76
CA HIS A 268 -7.85 20.34 0.34
C HIS A 268 -6.85 19.22 0.64
N ILE A 269 -6.68 18.91 1.93
CA ILE A 269 -6.05 17.67 2.40
C ILE A 269 -7.09 16.86 3.14
N LEU A 270 -7.33 15.63 2.67
CA LEU A 270 -8.13 14.63 3.38
C LEU A 270 -7.19 13.59 3.98
N PHE A 271 -6.96 13.69 5.29
CA PHE A 271 -5.95 12.92 6.01
C PHE A 271 -6.59 11.80 6.85
N TYR A 272 -6.08 10.57 6.70
CA TYR A 272 -6.47 9.40 7.47
C TYR A 272 -5.27 8.91 8.31
N GLY A 273 -5.29 9.19 9.60
CA GLY A 273 -4.29 8.74 10.57
C GLY A 273 -4.66 7.39 11.16
N ASP A 274 -3.80 6.38 10.97
CA ASP A 274 -3.96 5.03 11.50
C ASP A 274 -3.11 4.84 12.76
N GLY A 275 -3.51 3.91 13.62
CA GLY A 275 -2.73 3.54 14.81
C GLY A 275 -2.95 4.42 16.06
N VAL A 276 -3.67 5.54 15.94
CA VAL A 276 -3.92 6.47 17.04
C VAL A 276 -5.07 5.97 17.94
N SER A 277 -4.81 5.81 19.24
CA SER A 277 -5.82 5.50 20.26
C SER A 277 -6.52 6.75 20.79
N GLU A 278 -7.66 6.58 21.46
CA GLU A 278 -8.45 7.68 22.03
C GLU A 278 -7.65 8.62 22.94
N SER A 279 -6.76 8.07 23.76
CA SER A 279 -5.85 8.83 24.62
C SER A 279 -4.85 9.73 23.88
N GLN A 280 -4.68 9.53 22.57
CA GLN A 280 -3.72 10.24 21.73
C GLN A 280 -4.39 11.26 20.81
N TYR A 281 -5.72 11.42 20.83
CA TYR A 281 -6.40 12.41 19.99
C TYR A 281 -5.93 13.85 20.29
N GLY A 282 -5.63 14.14 21.57
CA GLY A 282 -5.03 15.41 21.96
C GLY A 282 -3.69 15.67 21.25
N MET A 283 -2.81 14.66 21.20
CA MET A 283 -1.52 14.74 20.52
C MET A 283 -1.67 15.04 19.02
N VAL A 284 -2.67 14.46 18.35
CA VAL A 284 -2.94 14.77 16.94
C VAL A 284 -3.25 16.25 16.75
N VAL A 285 -4.01 16.86 17.67
CA VAL A 285 -4.36 18.29 17.61
C VAL A 285 -3.18 19.19 17.96
N THR A 286 -2.42 18.87 19.00
CA THR A 286 -1.35 19.72 19.52
C THR A 286 -0.04 19.58 18.76
N ASP A 287 0.22 18.41 18.17
CA ASP A 287 1.53 18.07 17.61
C ASP A 287 1.44 17.83 16.09
N GLU A 288 0.60 16.89 15.62
CA GLU A 288 0.59 16.51 14.21
C GLU A 288 -0.01 17.57 13.28
N ILE A 289 -1.17 18.16 13.62
CA ILE A 289 -1.81 19.19 12.79
C ILE A 289 -0.88 20.41 12.59
N PRO A 290 -0.21 20.96 13.64
CA PRO A 290 0.78 22.00 13.46
C PRO A 290 1.93 21.62 12.53
N LEU A 291 2.44 20.39 12.60
CA LEU A 291 3.49 19.90 11.70
C LEU A 291 3.00 19.82 10.24
N ILE A 292 1.78 19.32 10.00
CA ILE A 292 1.17 19.32 8.66
C ILE A 292 1.08 20.75 8.12
N LYS A 293 0.57 21.69 8.93
CA LYS A 293 0.46 23.11 8.56
C LYS A 293 1.82 23.74 8.28
N ALA A 294 2.85 23.42 9.06
CA ALA A 294 4.21 23.91 8.83
C ALA A 294 4.77 23.42 7.48
N GLY A 295 4.60 22.14 7.15
CA GLY A 295 4.98 21.59 5.85
C GLY A 295 4.22 22.25 4.69
N CYS A 296 2.93 22.54 4.87
CA CYS A 296 2.14 23.26 3.88
C CYS A 296 2.64 24.69 3.65
N LYS A 297 2.91 25.44 4.71
CA LYS A 297 3.43 26.81 4.64
C LYS A 297 4.79 26.87 3.96
N ALA A 298 5.70 25.96 4.29
CA ALA A 298 7.01 25.88 3.66
C ALA A 298 6.90 25.69 2.15
N VAL A 299 6.09 24.74 1.69
CA VAL A 299 5.87 24.52 0.24
C VAL A 299 5.10 25.67 -0.41
N GLY A 300 4.16 26.30 0.32
CA GLY A 300 3.42 27.47 -0.13
C GLY A 300 4.33 28.66 -0.41
N ALA A 301 5.27 28.94 0.50
CA ALA A 301 6.29 29.98 0.32
C ALA A 301 7.19 29.69 -0.89
N GLU A 302 7.71 28.46 -1.01
CA GLU A 302 8.49 28.01 -2.18
C GLU A 302 7.69 28.11 -3.50
N ALA A 303 6.36 28.03 -3.43
CA ALA A 303 5.48 28.12 -4.58
C ALA A 303 4.99 29.54 -4.90
N GLY A 304 5.43 30.56 -4.16
CA GLY A 304 4.97 31.93 -4.34
C GLY A 304 3.51 32.16 -3.92
N LYS A 305 2.95 31.31 -3.05
CA LYS A 305 1.60 31.48 -2.48
C LYS A 305 1.58 32.32 -1.20
N GLY A 306 2.76 32.72 -0.70
CA GLY A 306 2.97 33.45 0.54
C GLY A 306 3.21 32.54 1.75
N ASP A 307 3.77 33.11 2.82
CA ASP A 307 4.30 32.37 3.98
C ASP A 307 3.22 31.73 4.86
N ASN A 308 1.95 32.10 4.65
CA ASN A 308 0.81 31.61 5.42
C ASN A 308 -0.13 30.71 4.61
N TRP A 309 0.24 30.34 3.39
CA TRP A 309 -0.59 29.44 2.59
C TRP A 309 -0.71 28.06 3.24
N CYS A 310 -1.93 27.55 3.34
CA CYS A 310 -2.23 26.20 3.79
C CYS A 310 -3.54 25.72 3.14
N PRO A 311 -3.59 24.49 2.60
CA PRO A 311 -4.85 23.90 2.17
C PRO A 311 -5.76 23.67 3.37
N LYS A 312 -7.07 23.56 3.13
CA LYS A 312 -8.04 23.19 4.16
C LYS A 312 -7.82 21.73 4.56
N ILE A 313 -7.58 21.47 5.84
CA ILE A 313 -7.31 20.13 6.36
C ILE A 313 -8.57 19.52 6.95
N THR A 314 -8.93 18.33 6.48
CA THR A 314 -9.90 17.44 7.14
C THR A 314 -9.16 16.18 7.58
N LEU A 315 -9.08 15.93 8.89
CA LEU A 315 -8.32 14.83 9.47
C LEU A 315 -9.24 13.86 10.21
N LEU A 316 -9.11 12.59 9.86
CA LEU A 316 -9.80 11.48 10.48
C LEU A 316 -8.80 10.50 11.11
N VAL A 317 -9.07 10.07 12.34
CA VAL A 317 -8.39 8.93 12.95
C VAL A 317 -9.15 7.65 12.62
N VAL A 318 -8.40 6.59 12.31
CA VAL A 318 -8.92 5.29 11.87
C VAL A 318 -8.66 4.20 12.93
N GLY A 319 -9.69 3.88 13.69
CA GLY A 319 -9.71 2.79 14.66
C GLY A 319 -10.04 1.45 14.02
N LYS A 320 -9.01 0.65 13.66
CA LYS A 320 -9.20 -0.73 13.15
C LYS A 320 -9.27 -1.79 14.26
N ARG A 321 -8.72 -1.49 15.44
CA ARG A 321 -8.51 -2.45 16.54
C ARG A 321 -9.33 -2.09 17.78
N HIS A 322 -10.64 -2.32 17.73
CA HIS A 322 -11.56 -2.17 18.87
C HIS A 322 -12.35 -3.46 19.18
N HIS A 323 -13.08 -3.44 20.29
CA HIS A 323 -13.90 -4.55 20.77
C HIS A 323 -15.35 -4.54 20.26
N THR A 324 -15.82 -3.42 19.70
CA THR A 324 -17.17 -3.28 19.11
C THR A 324 -17.42 -4.27 17.97
N ARG A 325 -18.56 -4.97 18.00
CA ARG A 325 -19.06 -5.85 16.93
C ARG A 325 -20.54 -5.56 16.69
N PHE A 326 -20.94 -5.67 15.44
CA PHE A 326 -22.34 -5.46 15.03
C PHE A 326 -22.92 -6.76 14.52
N PHE A 327 -24.21 -6.95 14.80
CA PHE A 327 -24.97 -8.13 14.41
C PHE A 327 -26.29 -7.70 13.75
N PRO A 328 -26.80 -8.46 12.78
CA PRO A 328 -28.14 -8.22 12.26
C PRO A 328 -29.19 -8.39 13.36
N SER A 329 -30.31 -7.68 13.25
CA SER A 329 -31.48 -7.93 14.10
C SER A 329 -32.01 -9.36 13.90
N GLU A 330 -32.73 -9.88 14.89
CA GLU A 330 -33.25 -11.27 14.87
C GLU A 330 -34.06 -11.54 13.60
N GLU A 331 -34.97 -10.64 13.21
CA GLU A 331 -35.78 -10.76 11.99
C GLU A 331 -34.95 -10.86 10.69
N LYS A 332 -33.79 -10.19 10.63
CA LYS A 332 -32.89 -10.25 9.46
C LYS A 332 -32.02 -11.50 9.49
N ARG A 333 -31.68 -11.98 10.69
CA ARG A 333 -30.86 -13.18 10.90
C ARG A 333 -31.57 -14.45 10.42
N GLU A 334 -32.90 -14.48 10.45
CA GLU A 334 -33.72 -15.59 9.94
C GLU A 334 -33.89 -15.59 8.41
N LYS A 335 -33.80 -14.40 7.77
CA LYS A 335 -34.05 -14.23 6.33
C LYS A 335 -32.80 -14.16 5.45
N GLN A 336 -31.65 -13.84 6.01
CA GLN A 336 -30.37 -13.70 5.29
C GLN A 336 -29.27 -14.49 6.00
N ASN A 337 -28.28 -14.98 5.24
CA ASN A 337 -27.01 -15.45 5.79
C ASN A 337 -26.52 -14.48 6.87
N HIS A 338 -26.04 -15.00 8.00
CA HIS A 338 -25.77 -14.29 9.26
C HIS A 338 -24.78 -13.09 9.24
N SER A 339 -24.39 -12.57 8.07
CA SER A 339 -23.42 -11.49 7.90
C SER A 339 -24.10 -10.20 7.48
N LEU A 340 -23.61 -9.08 8.03
CA LEU A 340 -24.05 -7.74 7.65
C LEU A 340 -23.54 -7.38 6.25
N GLU A 341 -24.37 -6.69 5.46
CA GLU A 341 -24.00 -6.24 4.11
C GLU A 341 -22.90 -5.16 4.14
N SER A 342 -22.01 -5.19 3.16
CA SER A 342 -21.07 -4.09 2.90
C SER A 342 -21.78 -2.75 2.75
N GLY A 343 -21.17 -1.69 3.26
CA GLY A 343 -21.73 -0.33 3.30
C GLY A 343 -22.53 -0.03 4.57
N LEU A 344 -22.55 -0.94 5.55
CA LEU A 344 -23.16 -0.65 6.86
C LEU A 344 -22.46 0.51 7.54
N LEU A 345 -23.26 1.49 7.94
CA LEU A 345 -22.84 2.71 8.60
C LEU A 345 -23.60 2.89 9.92
N ILE A 346 -22.85 3.22 10.98
CA ILE A 346 -23.37 3.46 12.33
C ILE A 346 -22.72 4.72 12.89
N ASP A 347 -23.51 5.79 12.94
CA ASP A 347 -23.11 7.13 13.37
C ASP A 347 -23.88 7.62 14.61
N THR A 348 -24.73 6.78 15.20
CA THR A 348 -25.55 7.10 16.38
C THR A 348 -25.52 5.99 17.43
N GLY A 349 -25.81 6.36 18.68
CA GLY A 349 -25.96 5.45 19.82
C GLY A 349 -24.65 4.97 20.44
N VAL A 350 -23.79 4.29 19.67
CA VAL A 350 -22.55 3.63 20.16
C VAL A 350 -21.27 4.28 19.64
N VAL A 351 -21.35 5.55 19.25
CA VAL A 351 -20.25 6.37 18.75
C VAL A 351 -19.57 7.14 19.87
N THR A 352 -18.37 7.67 19.62
CA THR A 352 -17.65 8.50 20.60
C THR A 352 -18.49 9.73 20.94
N PRO A 353 -18.82 9.96 22.22
CA PRO A 353 -19.53 11.17 22.65
C PRO A 353 -18.75 12.43 22.29
N ASN A 354 -19.44 13.53 22.00
CA ASN A 354 -18.86 14.86 21.75
C ASN A 354 -17.93 14.98 20.54
N HIS A 355 -17.73 13.92 19.76
CA HIS A 355 -16.97 13.92 18.52
C HIS A 355 -17.81 13.36 17.38
N PHE A 356 -17.71 13.96 16.19
CA PHE A 356 -18.29 13.33 15.02
C PHE A 356 -17.49 12.06 14.68
N SER A 357 -18.10 10.90 14.88
CA SER A 357 -17.50 9.61 14.58
C SER A 357 -18.54 8.63 14.04
N PHE A 358 -18.07 7.62 13.31
CA PHE A 358 -18.93 6.60 12.73
C PHE A 358 -18.17 5.29 12.53
N TYR A 359 -18.88 4.17 12.65
CA TYR A 359 -18.39 2.86 12.23
C TYR A 359 -18.84 2.58 10.81
N LEU A 360 -17.94 2.04 10.00
CA LEU A 360 -18.20 1.65 8.63
C LEU A 360 -17.70 0.23 8.37
N GLN A 361 -18.61 -0.64 7.95
CA GLN A 361 -18.28 -1.95 7.40
C GLN A 361 -18.28 -1.87 5.87
N SER A 362 -17.14 -1.50 5.28
CA SER A 362 -17.02 -1.30 3.84
C SER A 362 -16.82 -2.59 3.03
N HIS A 363 -16.91 -3.78 3.65
CA HIS A 363 -16.61 -5.05 2.98
C HIS A 363 -17.58 -6.14 3.42
N ASP A 364 -17.74 -7.14 2.56
CA ASP A 364 -18.41 -8.38 2.90
C ASP A 364 -17.45 -9.31 3.65
N SER A 365 -17.87 -9.81 4.80
CA SER A 365 -17.13 -10.84 5.53
C SER A 365 -17.57 -12.22 5.06
N ALA A 366 -16.65 -12.94 4.40
CA ALA A 366 -16.88 -14.31 3.95
C ALA A 366 -16.77 -15.35 5.09
N LEU A 367 -16.03 -15.03 6.16
CA LEU A 367 -15.76 -15.93 7.29
C LEU A 367 -15.74 -15.13 8.59
N GLY A 368 -16.60 -15.50 9.54
CA GLY A 368 -16.69 -14.88 10.87
C GLY A 368 -17.36 -13.50 10.89
N THR A 369 -17.47 -12.93 12.08
CA THR A 369 -18.06 -11.60 12.29
C THR A 369 -17.15 -10.51 11.75
N ALA A 370 -17.67 -9.73 10.79
CA ALA A 370 -16.96 -8.60 10.22
C ALA A 370 -16.56 -7.59 11.31
N LYS A 371 -15.41 -6.95 11.12
CA LYS A 371 -14.99 -5.84 11.95
C LYS A 371 -15.10 -4.54 11.15
N SER A 372 -16.08 -3.72 11.50
CA SER A 372 -16.22 -2.36 10.98
C SER A 372 -15.06 -1.50 11.45
N ALA A 373 -14.51 -0.64 10.61
CA ALA A 373 -13.53 0.36 11.06
C ALA A 373 -14.27 1.55 11.70
N HIS A 374 -13.71 2.11 12.76
CA HIS A 374 -14.22 3.31 13.43
C HIS A 374 -13.46 4.53 12.93
N TYR A 375 -14.18 5.55 12.47
CA TYR A 375 -13.60 6.79 11.98
C TYR A 375 -14.02 7.93 12.89
N ILE A 376 -13.05 8.71 13.36
CA ILE A 376 -13.27 9.86 14.24
C ILE A 376 -12.75 11.10 13.54
N VAL A 377 -13.60 12.10 13.33
CA VAL A 377 -13.21 13.37 12.70
C VAL A 377 -12.61 14.28 13.76
N ILE A 378 -11.33 14.60 13.62
CA ILE A 378 -10.58 15.48 14.54
C ILE A 378 -10.69 16.93 14.10
N THR A 379 -10.53 17.20 12.80
CA THR A 379 -10.72 18.53 12.21
C THR A 379 -11.40 18.42 10.85
N ASN A 380 -12.15 19.46 10.48
CA ASN A 380 -12.89 19.53 9.22
C ASN A 380 -12.91 20.97 8.66
N GLU A 381 -11.74 21.50 8.34
CA GLU A 381 -11.59 22.85 7.75
C GLU A 381 -12.17 22.91 6.33
N SER A 382 -12.31 21.77 5.66
CA SER A 382 -12.91 21.69 4.33
C SER A 382 -14.44 21.80 4.34
N SER A 383 -15.09 21.84 5.51
CA SER A 383 -16.55 21.94 5.64
C SER A 383 -17.28 20.83 4.86
N TYR A 384 -16.84 19.59 5.02
CA TYR A 384 -17.62 18.44 4.57
C TYR A 384 -18.84 18.24 5.49
N THR A 385 -19.97 17.81 4.94
CA THR A 385 -21.08 17.32 5.77
C THR A 385 -20.75 15.92 6.32
N PRO A 386 -21.39 15.49 7.43
CA PRO A 386 -21.28 14.12 7.93
C PRO A 386 -21.48 13.05 6.84
N GLU A 387 -22.56 13.19 6.06
CA GLU A 387 -22.92 12.27 4.98
C GLU A 387 -21.83 12.21 3.91
N HIS A 388 -21.27 13.37 3.55
CA HIS A 388 -20.24 13.47 2.52
C HIS A 388 -18.93 12.79 2.96
N ILE A 389 -18.52 12.94 4.23
CA ILE A 389 -17.36 12.22 4.79
C ILE A 389 -17.60 10.71 4.78
N GLN A 390 -18.78 10.27 5.21
CA GLN A 390 -19.13 8.84 5.30
C GLN A 390 -19.14 8.19 3.92
N GLU A 391 -19.77 8.84 2.93
CA GLU A 391 -19.80 8.38 1.54
C GLU A 391 -18.40 8.37 0.92
N THR A 392 -17.63 9.45 1.06
CA THR A 392 -16.25 9.54 0.56
C THR A 392 -15.38 8.44 1.15
N THR A 393 -15.46 8.22 2.47
CA THR A 393 -14.69 7.18 3.16
C THR A 393 -15.08 5.79 2.66
N ASN A 394 -16.38 5.52 2.46
CA ASN A 394 -16.84 4.27 1.87
C ASN A 394 -16.34 4.07 0.45
N ASN A 395 -16.46 5.08 -0.41
CA ASN A 395 -16.00 5.05 -1.79
C ASN A 395 -14.50 4.78 -1.88
N ILE A 396 -13.68 5.46 -1.08
CA ILE A 396 -12.24 5.24 -1.05
C ILE A 396 -11.88 3.79 -0.70
N CYS A 397 -12.69 3.04 0.06
CA CYS A 397 -12.44 1.61 0.31
C CYS A 397 -12.45 0.74 -0.97
N PHE A 398 -13.07 1.22 -2.06
CA PHE A 398 -13.15 0.53 -3.35
C PHE A 398 -12.00 0.87 -4.31
N THR A 399 -11.07 1.77 -3.94
CA THR A 399 -9.90 2.12 -4.77
C THR A 399 -8.67 1.22 -4.52
N GLY A 400 -8.90 0.07 -3.88
CA GLY A 400 -7.86 -0.86 -3.46
C GLY A 400 -7.21 -1.65 -4.61
N SER A 401 -5.89 -1.58 -4.71
CA SER A 401 -5.06 -2.12 -5.80
C SER A 401 -4.84 -3.63 -5.80
N ARG A 402 -5.29 -4.36 -4.77
CA ARG A 402 -4.90 -5.77 -4.54
C ARG A 402 -5.99 -6.80 -4.87
N ALA A 403 -7.24 -6.36 -5.01
CA ALA A 403 -8.37 -7.20 -5.34
C ALA A 403 -9.52 -6.35 -5.89
N PHE A 404 -10.41 -6.95 -6.66
CA PHE A 404 -11.67 -6.32 -7.10
C PHE A 404 -12.75 -6.38 -6.01
N LYS A 405 -12.37 -6.07 -4.78
CA LYS A 405 -13.25 -6.07 -3.60
C LYS A 405 -12.89 -4.89 -2.72
N ALA A 406 -13.89 -4.32 -2.07
CA ALA A 406 -13.68 -3.26 -1.12
C ALA A 406 -12.81 -3.74 0.05
N LEU A 407 -11.92 -2.85 0.50
CA LEU A 407 -11.09 -3.07 1.67
C LEU A 407 -11.91 -2.88 2.94
N SER A 408 -11.54 -3.57 4.01
CA SER A 408 -12.20 -3.47 5.31
C SER A 408 -11.95 -2.15 6.06
N VAL A 409 -11.07 -1.31 5.51
CA VAL A 409 -10.66 0.01 5.99
C VAL A 409 -10.33 0.86 4.77
N CYS A 410 -10.42 2.19 4.87
CA CYS A 410 -10.10 3.09 3.78
C CYS A 410 -8.71 2.81 3.18
N THR A 411 -8.62 2.90 1.85
CA THR A 411 -7.39 2.68 1.08
C THR A 411 -6.15 3.44 1.60
N PRO A 412 -6.18 4.74 1.94
CA PRO A 412 -4.99 5.45 2.45
C PRO A 412 -4.43 4.81 3.72
N ALA A 413 -5.27 4.55 4.73
CA ALA A 413 -4.85 3.86 5.96
C ALA A 413 -4.32 2.45 5.65
N LYS A 414 -4.99 1.70 4.76
CA LYS A 414 -4.53 0.36 4.38
C LYS A 414 -3.15 0.39 3.70
N TYR A 415 -2.87 1.40 2.89
CA TYR A 415 -1.60 1.54 2.19
C TYR A 415 -0.48 1.98 3.12
N ALA A 416 -0.76 2.86 4.09
CA ALA A 416 0.18 3.18 5.17
C ALA A 416 0.56 1.90 5.96
N ASP A 417 -0.41 1.10 6.37
CA ASP A 417 -0.25 -0.23 6.98
C ASP A 417 0.72 -1.15 6.20
N ILE A 418 0.52 -1.21 4.87
CA ILE A 418 1.31 -2.05 3.98
C ILE A 418 2.75 -1.54 3.89
N LEU A 419 2.92 -0.21 3.85
CA LEU A 419 4.22 0.42 3.82
C LEU A 419 4.96 0.22 5.15
N CYS A 420 4.28 0.33 6.30
CA CYS A 420 4.81 -0.07 7.60
C CYS A 420 5.31 -1.52 7.59
N TYR A 421 4.50 -2.47 7.10
CA TYR A 421 4.93 -3.86 6.94
C TYR A 421 6.17 -3.99 6.03
N ARG A 422 6.26 -3.17 4.98
CA ARG A 422 7.43 -3.14 4.11
C ARG A 422 8.68 -2.62 4.84
N LEU A 423 8.58 -1.57 5.64
CA LEU A 423 9.70 -1.08 6.46
C LEU A 423 10.15 -2.11 7.49
N ARG A 424 9.22 -2.86 8.09
CA ARG A 424 9.55 -3.99 8.98
C ARG A 424 10.36 -5.08 8.27
N CYS A 425 10.18 -5.27 6.96
CA CYS A 425 11.02 -6.18 6.19
C CYS A 425 12.46 -5.67 6.08
N TYR A 426 12.65 -4.35 5.94
CA TYR A 426 13.98 -3.74 5.88
C TYR A 426 14.66 -3.81 7.25
N MET A 427 13.93 -3.44 8.29
CA MET A 427 14.37 -3.46 9.69
C MET A 427 14.42 -4.86 10.31
N LYS A 428 14.15 -5.92 9.55
CA LYS A 428 14.04 -7.31 10.06
C LYS A 428 15.26 -7.76 10.90
N PRO A 429 16.53 -7.50 10.49
CA PRO A 429 17.70 -7.80 11.32
C PRO A 429 17.66 -7.13 12.71
N ALA A 430 17.29 -5.85 12.78
CA ALA A 430 17.12 -5.12 14.04
C ALA A 430 15.96 -5.68 14.87
N LEU A 431 14.83 -5.95 14.21
CA LEU A 431 13.64 -6.54 14.86
C LEU A 431 13.86 -7.96 15.39
N ASP A 432 14.82 -8.68 14.83
CA ASP A 432 15.27 -10.01 15.28
C ASP A 432 16.44 -9.93 16.28
N ASN A 433 16.73 -8.73 16.79
CA ASN A 433 17.75 -8.48 17.80
C ASN A 433 19.18 -8.83 17.35
N GLN A 434 19.48 -8.78 16.05
CA GLN A 434 20.82 -9.08 15.54
C GLN A 434 21.87 -8.01 15.89
N TYR A 435 21.42 -6.81 16.29
CA TYR A 435 22.27 -5.69 16.69
C TYR A 435 22.29 -5.45 18.21
N ALA A 436 22.00 -6.49 19.02
CA ALA A 436 21.95 -6.36 20.48
C ALA A 436 23.23 -5.78 21.11
N GLN A 437 24.39 -6.03 20.48
CA GLN A 437 25.71 -5.55 20.92
C GLN A 437 26.15 -4.26 20.23
N ALA A 438 25.35 -3.73 19.30
CA ALA A 438 25.68 -2.51 18.57
C ALA A 438 25.24 -1.26 19.35
N PRO A 439 25.71 -0.05 18.98
CA PRO A 439 25.23 1.19 19.57
C PRO A 439 23.73 1.36 19.36
N ARG A 440 22.95 1.29 20.45
CA ARG A 440 21.48 1.32 20.45
C ARG A 440 20.91 2.75 20.31
N THR A 441 21.40 3.49 19.31
CA THR A 441 21.03 4.90 19.05
C THR A 441 20.32 5.05 17.71
N LEU A 442 19.39 6.01 17.60
CA LEU A 442 18.70 6.30 16.34
C LEU A 442 19.68 6.59 15.18
N GLY A 443 20.80 7.26 15.47
CA GLY A 443 21.87 7.52 14.51
C GLY A 443 22.54 6.26 13.96
N PHE A 444 22.71 5.21 14.77
CA PHE A 444 23.23 3.92 14.31
C PHE A 444 22.25 3.27 13.31
N TYR A 445 20.97 3.16 13.66
CA TYR A 445 19.99 2.52 12.78
C TYR A 445 19.83 3.29 11.45
N ARG A 446 19.83 4.62 11.49
CA ARG A 446 19.73 5.48 10.28
C ARG A 446 20.93 5.36 9.33
N ARG A 447 22.12 5.01 9.82
CA ARG A 447 23.35 4.87 9.03
C ARG A 447 23.69 3.42 8.67
N ASN A 448 22.89 2.47 9.14
CA ASN A 448 23.13 1.07 8.90
C ASN A 448 22.51 0.67 7.55
N ASP A 449 23.37 0.58 6.54
CA ASP A 449 22.98 0.27 5.16
C ASP A 449 22.26 -1.08 5.04
N GLU A 450 22.48 -2.02 5.96
CA GLU A 450 21.82 -3.34 5.97
C GLU A 450 20.35 -3.29 6.37
N ILE A 451 19.87 -2.20 7.01
CA ILE A 451 18.47 -2.08 7.47
C ILE A 451 17.79 -0.79 7.00
N TRP A 452 18.52 0.30 6.86
CA TRP A 452 18.01 1.61 6.47
C TRP A 452 19.01 2.29 5.53
N ASN A 453 18.89 2.00 4.23
CA ASN A 453 19.72 2.60 3.20
C ASN A 453 19.21 4.03 2.89
N ALA A 454 19.44 4.96 3.81
CA ALA A 454 19.26 6.38 3.53
C ALA A 454 20.47 6.83 2.69
N PRO A 455 20.29 7.27 1.42
CA PRO A 455 21.39 7.81 0.66
C PRO A 455 22.03 8.94 1.48
N ARG A 456 23.37 8.97 1.57
CA ARG A 456 24.12 9.90 2.43
C ARG A 456 24.03 11.40 2.00
N GLN A 457 23.03 11.76 1.22
CA GLN A 457 22.70 13.11 0.77
C GLN A 457 21.17 13.25 0.78
N ASP A 458 20.67 14.41 1.26
CA ASP A 458 19.33 15.03 1.11
C ASP A 458 18.04 14.20 1.25
N ARG A 459 18.14 12.89 1.47
CA ARG A 459 17.03 11.95 1.34
C ARG A 459 16.99 10.98 2.53
N THR A 460 15.81 10.91 3.13
CA THR A 460 15.53 10.14 4.34
C THR A 460 14.78 8.82 4.07
N ASN A 461 14.22 8.66 2.86
CA ASN A 461 13.55 7.44 2.41
C ASN A 461 14.57 6.29 2.20
N PRO A 462 14.31 5.06 2.72
CA PRO A 462 15.30 3.97 2.75
C PRO A 462 15.39 3.14 1.47
N TRP A 463 14.53 3.39 0.47
CA TRP A 463 14.52 2.66 -0.80
C TRP A 463 15.27 3.44 -1.89
N HIS A 464 15.58 2.79 -3.00
CA HIS A 464 16.25 3.39 -4.15
C HIS A 464 15.35 4.41 -4.88
N ARG A 465 15.93 5.52 -5.38
CA ARG A 465 15.21 6.64 -6.03
C ARG A 465 14.27 6.25 -7.18
N ASN A 466 14.60 5.19 -7.91
CA ASN A 466 13.76 4.64 -8.98
C ASN A 466 12.35 4.25 -8.52
N LEU A 467 12.15 4.05 -7.21
CA LEU A 467 10.88 3.63 -6.64
C LEU A 467 10.05 4.78 -6.07
N ASP A 468 10.55 6.01 -6.07
CA ASP A 468 9.90 7.17 -5.44
C ASP A 468 8.52 7.49 -6.03
N ASN A 469 8.34 7.20 -7.32
CA ASN A 469 7.14 7.55 -8.07
C ASN A 469 6.25 6.34 -8.39
N ILE A 470 6.40 5.22 -7.67
CA ILE A 470 5.58 4.02 -7.87
C ILE A 470 5.17 3.37 -6.56
N MET A 471 4.08 2.61 -6.58
CA MET A 471 3.57 1.86 -5.43
C MET A 471 4.33 0.54 -5.19
N PHE A 472 5.66 0.59 -5.09
CA PHE A 472 6.51 -0.61 -4.93
C PHE A 472 6.15 -1.43 -3.69
N TYR A 473 5.60 -0.78 -2.66
CA TYR A 473 5.22 -1.35 -1.36
C TYR A 473 4.02 -2.29 -1.39
N LEU A 474 3.24 -2.28 -2.48
CA LEU A 474 2.12 -3.20 -2.68
C LEU A 474 2.51 -4.67 -2.78
#